data_AF-A0A534UP98-F1
#
_entry.id   AF-A0A534UP98-F1
#
_cell.length_a   1.000
_cell.length_b   1.000
_cell.length_c   1.000
_cell.angle_alpha   90.00
_cell.angle_beta   90.00
_cell.angle_gamma   90.00
#
_symmetry.space_group_name_H-M   'P 1'
#
loop_
_entity.id
_entity.type
_entity.pdbx_description
1 polymer ?
#
loop_
_entity_poly.entity_id
_entity_poly.type
_entity_poly.pdbx_seq_one_letter_code
_entity_poly.pdbx_strand_id
1 'polypeptide(L)' 'TPSFLGLSLREALTRAHAAGWEVVVSGTGYVAAQQPLPGAPLDADHRLALRLAVGDTLATP' A
#
# COMPACT_ATOMS: atom_id res chain seq x y z
N THR A 1 -9.00 -8.62 -0.97
CA THR A 1 -7.79 -7.86 -1.35
C THR A 1 -6.62 -8.15 -0.40
N PRO A 2 -5.36 -8.17 -0.87
CA PRO A 2 -4.19 -8.38 -0.01
C PRO A 2 -3.89 -7.16 0.89
N SER A 3 -3.12 -7.39 1.96
CA SER A 3 -2.60 -6.33 2.83
C SER A 3 -1.24 -5.81 2.34
N PHE A 4 -1.13 -4.49 2.28
CA PHE A 4 0.05 -3.71 1.90
C PHE A 4 0.54 -2.79 3.02
N LEU A 5 -0.16 -2.76 4.17
CA LEU A 5 0.21 -1.93 5.31
C LEU A 5 1.61 -2.26 5.81
N GLY A 6 2.39 -1.23 6.14
CA GLY A 6 3.77 -1.34 6.63
C GLY A 6 4.80 -1.66 5.55
N LEU A 7 4.40 -1.96 4.32
CA LEU A 7 5.34 -2.21 3.23
C LEU A 7 6.01 -0.92 2.77
N SER A 8 7.25 -1.05 2.30
CA SER A 8 7.88 0.02 1.53
C SER A 8 7.14 0.23 0.20
N LEU A 9 7.28 1.42 -0.40
CA LEU A 9 6.71 1.72 -1.71
C LEU A 9 7.11 0.67 -2.76
N ARG A 10 8.38 0.27 -2.76
CA ARG A 10 8.93 -0.71 -3.71
C ARG A 10 8.24 -2.08 -3.58
N GLU A 11 8.14 -2.58 -2.36
CA GLU A 11 7.48 -3.87 -2.08
C GLU A 11 6.00 -3.82 -2.43
N ALA A 12 5.33 -2.73 -2.07
CA ALA A 12 3.92 -2.55 -2.38
C ALA A 12 3.66 -2.55 -3.90
N LEU A 13 4.46 -1.82 -4.68
CA LEU A 13 4.36 -1.80 -6.14
C LEU A 13 4.67 -3.16 -6.76
N THR A 14 5.71 -3.85 -6.29
CA THR A 14 6.09 -5.17 -6.81
C THR A 14 4.94 -6.17 -6.62
N ARG A 15 4.35 -6.20 -5.43
CA ARG A 15 3.25 -7.10 -5.09
C ARG A 15 1.96 -6.74 -5.82
N ALA A 16 1.66 -5.44 -5.92
CA ALA A 16 0.46 -4.97 -6.60
C ALA A 16 0.53 -5.27 -8.11
N HIS A 17 1.67 -5.02 -8.75
CA HIS A 17 1.88 -5.31 -10.16
C HIS A 17 1.81 -6.83 -10.44
N ALA A 18 2.42 -7.66 -9.59
CA ALA A 18 2.32 -9.12 -9.70
C ALA A 18 0.88 -9.64 -9.57
N ALA A 19 0.02 -8.90 -8.88
CA ALA A 19 -1.40 -9.21 -8.70
C ALA A 19 -2.33 -8.46 -9.68
N GLY A 20 -1.78 -7.72 -10.66
CA GLY A 20 -2.56 -7.04 -11.70
C GLY A 20 -3.27 -5.76 -11.26
N TRP A 21 -2.80 -5.10 -10.20
CA TRP A 21 -3.43 -3.89 -9.66
C TRP A 21 -2.89 -2.60 -10.28
N GLU A 22 -3.78 -1.66 -10.56
CA GLU A 22 -3.41 -0.27 -10.79
C GLU A 22 -3.25 0.45 -9.45
N VAL A 23 -2.04 0.94 -9.15
CA VAL A 23 -1.74 1.57 -7.86
C VAL A 23 -1.71 3.09 -7.98
N VAL A 24 -2.50 3.76 -7.16
CA VAL A 24 -2.45 5.22 -6.96
C VAL A 24 -1.77 5.49 -5.62
N VAL A 25 -0.62 6.15 -5.66
CA VAL A 25 0.23 6.40 -4.48
C VAL A 25 0.12 7.86 -4.07
N SER A 26 0.04 8.13 -2.77
CA SER A 26 0.10 9.48 -2.22
C SER A 26 0.94 9.53 -0.94
N GLY A 27 1.74 10.57 -0.78
CA GLY A 27 2.66 10.73 0.35
C GLY A 27 4.00 10.03 0.13
N THR A 28 4.78 9.89 1.20
CA THR A 28 6.13 9.29 1.20
C THR A 28 6.32 8.42 2.45
N GLY A 29 7.27 7.48 2.40
CA GLY A 29 7.56 6.56 3.50
C GLY A 29 6.97 5.16 3.30
N TYR A 30 6.35 4.62 4.34
CA TYR A 30 5.74 3.29 4.36
C TYR A 30 4.23 3.39 4.19
N VAL A 31 3.60 2.34 3.65
CA VAL A 31 2.15 2.31 3.46
C VAL A 31 1.45 2.35 4.83
N ALA A 32 0.82 3.47 5.15
CA ALA A 32 0.09 3.70 6.38
C ALA A 32 -1.41 3.42 6.23
N ALA A 33 -1.95 3.55 5.02
CA ALA A 33 -3.32 3.17 4.70
C ALA A 33 -3.44 2.66 3.27
N GLN A 34 -4.44 1.81 3.04
CA GLN A 34 -4.82 1.32 1.72
C GLN A 34 -6.34 1.36 1.53
N GLN A 35 -6.77 1.50 0.28
CA GLN A 35 -8.15 1.36 -0.16
C GLN A 35 -8.16 0.52 -1.46
N PRO A 36 -8.97 -0.53 -1.56
CA PRO A 36 -9.89 -1.04 -0.53
C PRO A 36 -9.16 -1.67 0.66
N LEU A 37 -9.86 -1.73 1.81
CA LEU A 37 -9.33 -2.32 3.04
C LEU A 37 -8.88 -3.78 2.80
N PRO A 38 -7.84 -4.27 3.51
CA PRO A 38 -7.44 -5.67 3.40
C PRO A 38 -8.62 -6.62 3.67
N GLY A 39 -8.76 -7.65 2.85
CA GLY A 39 -9.87 -8.62 2.95
C GLY A 39 -11.19 -8.16 2.34
N ALA A 40 -11.32 -6.90 1.92
CA ALA A 40 -12.48 -6.44 1.17
C ALA A 40 -12.62 -7.17 -0.18
N PRO A 41 -13.85 -7.27 -0.73
CA PRO A 41 -14.07 -7.78 -2.07
C PRO A 41 -13.25 -7.00 -3.10
N LEU A 42 -12.82 -7.71 -4.15
CA LEU A 42 -12.06 -7.14 -5.25
C LEU A 42 -13.01 -6.32 -6.12
N ASP A 43 -12.70 -5.04 -6.31
CA ASP A 43 -13.38 -4.20 -7.29
C ASP A 43 -12.96 -4.60 -8.71
N ALA A 44 -13.86 -4.51 -9.68
CA ALA A 44 -13.63 -4.98 -11.05
C ALA A 44 -12.44 -4.26 -11.72
N ASP A 45 -12.21 -3.00 -11.33
CA ASP A 45 -11.15 -2.15 -11.86
C ASP A 45 -9.76 -2.43 -11.25
N HIS A 46 -9.64 -3.35 -10.28
CA HIS A 46 -8.38 -3.67 -9.59
C HIS A 46 -7.55 -2.43 -9.21
N ARG A 47 -8.23 -1.40 -8.69
CA ARG A 47 -7.58 -0.16 -8.29
C ARG A 47 -7.22 -0.17 -6.81
N LEU A 48 -5.98 0.17 -6.51
CA LEU A 48 -5.43 0.20 -5.15
C LEU A 48 -4.89 1.60 -4.85
N ALA A 49 -5.56 2.33 -3.95
CA ALA A 49 -5.03 3.58 -3.44
C ALA A 49 -4.20 3.33 -2.19
N LEU A 50 -2.93 3.74 -2.20
CA LEU A 50 -2.00 3.62 -1.09
C LEU A 50 -1.64 5.01 -0.58
N ARG A 51 -1.82 5.22 0.72
CA ARG A 51 -1.34 6.40 1.41
C ARG A 51 -0.11 6.05 2.24
N LEU A 52 0.98 6.72 1.94
CA LEU A 52 2.24 6.55 2.62
C LEU A 52 2.38 7.62 3.70
N ALA A 53 2.96 7.21 4.83
CA ALA A 53 3.44 8.12 5.85
C ALA A 53 4.89 7.77 6.15
N VAL A 54 5.69 8.81 6.42
CA VAL A 54 7.00 8.60 7.04
C VAL A 54 6.69 7.98 8.39
N GLY A 55 6.95 6.68 8.51
CA GLY A 55 6.98 6.04 9.80
C GLY A 55 8.01 6.84 10.59
N ASP A 56 7.60 7.45 11.69
CA ASP A 56 8.52 7.89 12.70
C ASP A 56 9.22 6.61 13.17
N THR A 57 10.28 6.21 12.46
CA THR A 57 11.28 5.33 13.03
C THR A 57 11.84 6.17 14.16
N LEU A 58 11.20 6.06 15.33
CA LEU A 58 11.83 6.25 16.62
C LEU A 58 12.99 5.27 16.67
N ALA A 59 14.07 5.60 15.95
CA ALA A 59 15.41 5.19 16.29
C ALA A 59 15.66 5.91 17.62
N THR A 60 15.37 5.20 18.71
CA THR A 60 15.79 5.59 20.06
C THR A 60 17.30 5.87 20.08
N PRO A 61 17.75 6.90 20.81
CA PRO A 61 19.12 7.43 20.78
C PRO A 61 20.19 6.45 21.24
#